data_AF-A0AAD9IP53-F1
#
_entry.id   AF-A0AAD9IP53-F1
#
_cell.length_a   1.000
_cell.length_b   1.000
_cell.length_c   1.000
_cell.angle_alpha   90.00
_cell.angle_beta   90.00
_cell.angle_gamma   90.00
#
_symmetry.space_group_name_H-M   'P 1'
#
loop_
_entity.id
_entity.type
_entity.pdbx_description
1 polymer ?
#
loop_
_entity_poly.entity_id
_entity_poly.type
_entity_poly.pdbx_seq_one_letter_code
_entity_poly.pdbx_strand_id
1 'polypeptide(L)' 'MEKVGLVWYLLLAVATVSRGQDGCPVLAPGTIGICSELCTNDGDCTRGQKCCSNGCGHQCT' A
#
# COMPACT_ATOMS: atom_id res chain seq x y z
N MET A 1 -1.03 -23.77 -27.59
CA MET A 1 -0.62 -22.83 -26.52
C MET A 1 -0.07 -21.57 -27.17
N GLU A 2 -0.94 -20.86 -27.87
CA GLU A 2 -0.64 -19.62 -28.58
C GLU A 2 -0.39 -18.48 -27.58
N LYS A 3 0.53 -17.56 -27.90
CA LYS A 3 0.89 -16.41 -27.04
C LYS A 3 -0.32 -15.70 -26.45
N VAL A 4 -1.46 -15.71 -27.16
CA VAL A 4 -2.75 -15.15 -26.74
C VAL A 4 -3.16 -15.71 -25.37
N GLY A 5 -3.11 -17.02 -25.14
CA GLY A 5 -3.48 -17.61 -23.83
C GLY A 5 -2.57 -17.19 -22.67
N LEU A 6 -1.27 -17.04 -22.91
CA LEU A 6 -0.31 -16.58 -21.91
C LEU A 6 -0.53 -15.09 -21.57
N VAL A 7 -0.83 -14.28 -22.60
CA VAL A 7 -1.15 -12.85 -22.46
C VAL A 7 -2.44 -12.66 -21.67
N TRP A 8 -3.51 -13.40 -22.00
CA TRP A 8 -4.77 -13.35 -21.25
C TRP A 8 -4.59 -13.79 -19.79
N TYR A 9 -3.79 -14.82 -19.53
CA TYR A 9 -3.48 -15.27 -18.17
C TYR A 9 -2.71 -14.21 -17.34
N LEU A 10 -1.70 -13.57 -17.94
CA LEU A 10 -0.95 -12.49 -17.29
C LEU A 10 -1.82 -11.25 -17.02
N LEU A 11 -2.72 -10.90 -17.95
CA LEU A 11 -3.66 -9.79 -17.76
C LEU A 11 -4.63 -10.05 -16.62
N LEU A 12 -5.15 -11.27 -16.48
CA LEU A 12 -5.98 -11.66 -15.33
C LEU A 12 -5.17 -11.61 -14.02
N ALA A 13 -3.95 -12.13 -14.02
CA ALA A 13 -3.07 -12.11 -12.85
C ALA A 13 -2.74 -10.68 -12.38
N VAL A 14 -2.42 -9.76 -13.31
CA VAL A 14 -2.15 -8.35 -13.01
C VAL A 14 -3.41 -7.62 -12.55
N ALA A 15 -4.58 -7.92 -13.13
CA ALA A 15 -5.86 -7.33 -12.71
C ALA A 15 -6.27 -7.72 -11.27
N THR A 16 -5.77 -8.85 -10.76
CA THR A 16 -6.01 -9.30 -9.38
C THR A 16 -4.96 -8.87 -8.36
N VAL A 17 -3.83 -8.30 -8.81
CA VAL A 17 -2.79 -7.79 -7.92
C VAL A 17 -3.20 -6.41 -7.41
N SER A 18 -3.75 -6.36 -6.20
CA SER A 18 -3.71 -5.15 -5.39
C SER A 18 -2.26 -4.92 -4.99
N ARG A 19 -1.58 -3.98 -5.66
CA ARG A 19 -0.28 -3.46 -5.21
C ARG A 19 -0.51 -2.69 -3.90
N GLY A 20 -0.73 -3.42 -2.81
CA GLY A 20 -0.57 -2.89 -1.48
C GLY A 20 0.84 -2.32 -1.42
N GLN A 21 0.93 -1.02 -1.15
CA GLN A 21 2.20 -0.29 -1.17
C GLN A 21 3.21 -1.04 -0.32
N ASP A 22 4.33 -1.43 -0.92
CA ASP A 22 5.34 -2.26 -0.28
C ASP A 22 5.83 -1.55 1.00
N GLY A 23 5.34 -2.00 2.17
CA GLY A 23 5.67 -1.46 3.49
C GLY A 23 4.69 -0.44 4.10
N CYS A 24 3.50 -0.23 3.51
CA CYS A 24 2.40 0.46 4.18
C CYS A 24 1.14 -0.43 4.24
N PRO A 25 0.34 -0.38 5.32
CA PRO A 25 -0.88 -1.16 5.44
C PRO A 25 -1.92 -0.69 4.41
N VAL A 26 -2.61 -1.64 3.80
CA VAL A 26 -3.78 -1.34 2.97
C VAL A 26 -4.93 -0.99 3.90
N LEU A 27 -5.40 0.25 3.82
CA LEU A 27 -6.57 0.70 4.56
C LEU A 27 -7.85 0.22 3.88
N ALA A 28 -8.78 -0.32 4.66
CA ALA A 28 -10.12 -0.60 4.16
C ALA A 28 -10.84 0.72 3.84
N PRO A 29 -11.75 0.74 2.83
CA PRO A 29 -12.54 1.93 2.52
C PRO A 29 -13.27 2.45 3.76
N GLY A 30 -13.17 3.75 4.03
CA GLY A 30 -13.78 4.39 5.19
C GLY A 30 -12.99 4.27 6.50
N THR A 31 -11.78 3.69 6.48
CA THR A 31 -10.88 3.73 7.63
C THR A 31 -10.37 5.16 7.82
N ILE A 32 -10.67 5.75 8.97
CA ILE A 32 -10.14 7.05 9.40
C ILE A 32 -9.37 6.82 10.70
N GLY A 33 -8.05 6.91 10.62
CA GLY A 33 -7.16 6.89 11.77
C GLY A 33 -7.14 8.23 12.50
N ILE A 34 -6.22 8.34 13.46
CA ILE A 34 -6.04 9.59 14.22
C ILE A 34 -5.51 10.66 13.26
N CYS A 35 -6.18 11.82 13.24
CA CYS A 35 -5.80 13.01 12.48
C CYS A 35 -4.61 13.71 13.15
N SER A 36 -3.46 13.05 13.18
CA SER A 36 -2.22 13.58 13.73
C SER A 36 -1.05 13.22 12.81
N GLU A 37 -0.16 14.17 12.63
CA GLU A 37 1.04 14.02 11.81
C GLU A 37 2.20 13.57 12.70
N LEU A 38 2.30 12.26 12.93
CA LEU A 38 3.35 11.68 13.79
C LEU A 38 4.69 11.53 13.06
N CYS A 39 4.65 11.57 11.73
CA CYS A 39 5.81 11.54 10.85
C CYS A 39 5.46 12.30 9.56
N THR A 40 6.47 12.77 8.83
CA THR A 40 6.31 13.37 7.49
C THR A 40 7.01 12.52 6.43
N ASN A 41 8.05 11.77 6.81
CA ASN A 41 8.79 10.86 5.95
C ASN A 41 9.30 9.63 6.72
N ASP A 42 9.73 8.59 5.99
CA ASP A 42 10.24 7.33 6.57
C ASP A 42 11.43 7.53 7.53
N GLY A 43 12.23 8.58 7.34
CA GLY A 43 13.36 8.92 8.19
C GLY A 43 12.97 9.50 9.57
N ASP A 44 11.73 9.96 9.72
CA ASP A 44 11.19 10.38 11.02
C ASP A 44 10.85 9.16 11.90
N CYS A 45 10.74 7.98 11.27
CA CYS A 45 10.38 6.74 11.93
C CYS A 45 11.61 5.94 12.36
N THR A 46 11.46 5.14 13.41
CA THR A 46 12.55 4.27 13.89
C THR A 46 12.79 3.09 12.94
N ARG A 47 13.99 2.50 13.01
CA ARG A 47 14.53 1.52 12.05
C ARG A 47 13.51 0.55 11.44
N GLY A 48 13.28 0.70 10.14
CA GLY A 48 12.50 -0.23 9.32
C GLY A 48 11.01 0.10 9.25
N GLN A 49 10.56 1.09 10.02
CA GLN A 49 9.21 1.62 9.90
C GLN A 49 9.12 2.59 8.73
N LYS A 50 7.90 2.73 8.19
CA LYS A 50 7.57 3.68 7.14
C LYS A 50 6.52 4.66 7.61
N CYS A 51 6.61 5.87 7.09
CA CYS A 51 5.63 6.89 7.36
C CYS A 51 4.44 6.69 6.42
N CYS A 52 3.37 6.10 6.95
CA CYS A 52 2.23 5.71 6.17
C CYS A 52 0.99 6.48 6.58
N SER A 53 0.15 6.80 5.60
CA SER A 53 -1.12 7.45 5.87
C SER A 53 -2.07 6.46 6.54
N ASN A 54 -2.76 6.89 7.59
CA ASN A 54 -3.74 6.10 8.33
C ASN A 54 -5.19 6.47 7.95
N GLY A 55 -5.38 7.25 6.88
CA GLY A 55 -6.68 7.73 6.40
C GLY A 55 -7.06 9.13 6.89
N CYS A 56 -6.33 9.72 7.84
CA CYS A 56 -6.46 11.13 8.19
C CYS A 56 -5.11 11.85 8.35
N GLY A 57 -4.18 11.22 9.08
CA GLY A 57 -2.81 11.69 9.25
C GLY A 57 -1.79 10.61 8.91
N HIS A 58 -0.57 10.74 9.41
CA HIS A 58 0.50 9.79 9.17
C HIS A 58 1.02 9.17 10.46
N GLN A 59 1.37 7.90 10.37
CA GLN A 59 1.93 7.14 11.48
C GLN A 59 3.02 6.19 10.99
N CYS A 60 4.06 6.03 11.81
CA CYS A 60 5.10 5.05 11.62
C CYS A 60 4.55 3.64 11.81
N THR A 61 4.64 2.81 10.78
CA THR A 61 4.19 1.41 10.74
C THR A 61 5.26 0.47 10.24
#